data_AF-A0A2I0ETB6-F1
#
_entry.id   AF-A0A2I0ETB6-F1
#
_cell.length_a   1.000
_cell.length_b   1.000
_cell.length_c   1.000
_cell.angle_alpha   90.00
_cell.angle_beta   90.00
_cell.angle_gamma   90.00
#
_symmetry.space_group_name_H-M   'P 1'
#
loop_
_entity.id
_entity.type
_entity.pdbx_description
1 polymer ?
#
loop_
_entity_poly.entity_id
_entity_poly.type
_entity_poly.pdbx_seq_one_letter_code
_entity_poly.pdbx_strand_id
1 'polypeptide(L)'
;MTEEKKVQYFNIVLCKAGMLLVGLGLIRAASIHQDRLSFLLGFIGYSLFSLHIRALEKKWGIPKKYVWISNGIFILLLVPLAYLLAFPSR
;
A
#
# COMPACT_ATOMS: atom_id res chain seq x y z
N MET A 1 -2.68 0.11 -26.08
CA MET A 1 -1.73 0.27 -24.96
C MET A 1 -0.47 -0.52 -25.32
N THR A 2 0.69 0.12 -25.42
CA THR A 2 1.96 -0.56 -25.73
C THR A 2 2.30 -1.57 -24.64
N GLU A 3 2.89 -2.71 -24.98
CA GLU A 3 3.23 -3.79 -24.04
C GLU A 3 4.10 -3.28 -22.87
N GLU A 4 5.00 -2.33 -23.12
CA GLU A 4 5.82 -1.68 -22.09
C GLU A 4 4.98 -0.95 -21.02
N LYS A 5 3.89 -0.29 -21.42
CA LYS A 5 3.00 0.41 -20.47
C LYS A 5 2.23 -0.59 -19.60
N LYS A 6 1.81 -1.73 -20.15
CA LYS A 6 1.17 -2.80 -19.36
C LYS A 6 2.10 -3.31 -18.26
N VAL A 7 3.36 -3.58 -18.59
CA VAL A 7 4.36 -4.05 -17.61
C VAL A 7 4.60 -3.02 -16.51
N GLN A 8 4.69 -1.74 -16.86
CA GLN A 8 4.81 -0.65 -15.88
C GLN A 8 3.60 -0.56 -14.93
N TYR A 9 2.39 -0.67 -15.47
CA TYR A 9 1.17 -0.70 -14.64
C TYR A 9 1.13 -1.91 -13.72
N PHE A 10 1.48 -3.09 -14.23
CA PHE A 10 1.52 -4.32 -13.45
C PHE A 10 2.51 -4.19 -12.28
N ASN A 11 3.71 -3.65 -12.53
CA ASN A 11 4.70 -3.40 -11.49
C ASN A 11 4.18 -2.47 -10.39
N ILE A 12 3.49 -1.37 -10.75
CA ILE A 12 2.89 -0.47 -9.74
C ILE A 12 1.79 -1.16 -8.95
N VAL A 13 0.95 -1.96 -9.60
CA VAL A 13 -0.08 -2.73 -8.91
C VAL A 13 0.56 -3.70 -7.91
N LEU A 14 1.65 -4.36 -8.31
CA LEU A 14 2.39 -5.29 -7.45
C LEU A 14 3.06 -4.56 -6.28
N CYS A 15 3.65 -3.39 -6.52
CA CYS A 15 4.18 -2.52 -5.45
C CYS A 15 3.09 -2.08 -4.48
N LYS A 16 1.91 -1.68 -4.98
CA LYS A 16 0.77 -1.31 -4.13
C LYS A 16 0.22 -2.51 -3.37
N ALA A 17 0.16 -3.69 -3.97
CA ALA A 17 -0.23 -4.91 -3.26
C ALA A 17 0.74 -5.24 -2.12
N GLY A 18 2.06 -5.15 -2.36
CA GLY A 18 3.07 -5.28 -1.30
C GLY A 18 2.90 -4.23 -0.21
N MET A 19 2.63 -2.99 -0.60
CA MET A 19 2.34 -1.90 0.33
C MET A 19 1.11 -2.19 1.20
N LEU A 20 0.08 -2.81 0.64
CA LEU A 20 -1.12 -3.23 1.38
C LEU A 20 -0.77 -4.25 2.47
N LEU A 21 0.04 -5.26 2.13
CA LEU A 21 0.50 -6.27 3.08
C LEU A 21 1.34 -5.66 4.21
N VAL A 22 2.25 -4.73 3.89
CA VAL A 22 3.04 -4.00 4.90
C VAL A 22 2.12 -3.18 5.82
N GLY A 23 1.12 -2.51 5.26
CA GLY A 23 0.13 -1.76 6.03
C GLY A 23 -0.66 -2.65 7.01
N LEU A 24 -1.08 -3.84 6.57
CA LEU A 24 -1.73 -4.82 7.43
C LEU A 24 -0.79 -5.36 8.52
N GLY A 25 0.47 -5.63 8.17
CA GLY A 25 1.51 -6.03 9.13
C GLY A 25 1.73 -4.97 10.22
N LEU A 26 1.73 -3.69 9.86
CA LEU A 26 1.80 -2.57 10.80
C LEU A 26 0.62 -2.53 11.76
N ILE A 27 -0.60 -2.71 11.26
CA ILE A 27 -1.81 -2.76 12.09
C ILE A 27 -1.71 -3.92 13.09
N ARG A 28 -1.20 -5.07 12.66
CA ARG A 28 -0.97 -6.22 13.54
C ARG A 28 0.07 -5.94 14.62
N ALA A 29 1.20 -5.32 14.23
CA ALA A 29 2.28 -4.96 15.15
C ALA A 29 1.79 -3.98 16.23
N ALA A 30 0.97 -3.00 15.84
CA ALA A 30 0.38 -2.03 16.76
C ALA A 30 -0.70 -2.66 17.66
N SER A 31 -1.60 -3.47 17.10
CA SER A 31 -2.81 -3.95 17.78
C SER A 31 -2.56 -5.16 18.67
N ILE A 32 -1.70 -6.10 18.23
CA ILE A 32 -1.46 -7.37 18.94
C ILE A 32 -0.17 -7.29 19.76
N HIS A 33 0.93 -6.87 19.13
CA HIS A 33 2.24 -6.89 19.78
C HIS A 33 2.53 -5.63 20.62
N GLN A 34 1.73 -4.57 20.46
CA GLN A 34 1.93 -3.26 21.10
C GLN A 34 3.36 -2.71 20.96
N ASP A 35 4.08 -3.17 19.93
CA ASP A 35 5.48 -2.83 19.73
C ASP A 35 5.58 -1.50 18.97
N ARG A 36 5.80 -0.43 19.74
CA ARG A 36 5.87 0.94 19.24
C ARG A 36 7.07 1.15 18.30
N LEU A 37 8.20 0.47 18.54
CA LEU A 37 9.40 0.62 17.72
C LEU A 37 9.20 -0.04 16.36
N SER A 38 8.67 -1.28 16.35
CA SER A 38 8.34 -1.99 15.11
C SER A 38 7.30 -1.23 14.29
N PHE A 39 6.28 -0.67 14.95
CA PHE A 39 5.29 0.17 14.28
C PHE A 39 5.90 1.43 13.66
N LEU A 40 6.75 2.15 14.42
CA LEU A 40 7.36 3.39 13.96
C LEU A 40 8.31 3.17 12.78
N LEU A 41 9.15 2.14 12.85
CA LEU A 41 10.06 1.75 11.75
C LEU A 41 9.28 1.33 10.50
N GLY A 42 8.25 0.50 10.66
CA GLY A 42 7.43 0.09 9.54
C GLY A 42 6.64 1.25 8.93
N PHE A 43 6.19 2.22 9.74
CA PHE A 43 5.48 3.41 9.26
C PHE A 43 6.40 4.32 8.43
N ILE A 44 7.64 4.52 8.88
CA ILE A 44 8.66 5.25 8.10
C ILE A 44 8.93 4.53 6.77
N GLY A 45 9.12 3.20 6.81
CA GLY A 45 9.32 2.39 5.61
C GLY A 45 8.14 2.50 4.64
N TYR A 46 6.92 2.39 5.15
CA TYR A 46 5.68 2.55 4.38
C TYR A 46 5.60 3.94 3.72
N SER A 47 5.93 5.00 4.45
CA SER A 47 5.90 6.37 3.93
C SER A 47 6.93 6.59 2.82
N LEU A 48 8.17 6.12 3.01
CA LEU A 48 9.22 6.18 1.98
C LEU A 48 8.83 5.41 0.72
N PHE A 49 8.26 4.21 0.89
CA PHE A 49 7.80 3.40 -0.22
C PHE A 49 6.65 4.07 -0.99
N SER A 50 5.75 4.76 -0.27
CA SER A 50 4.66 5.55 -0.87
C SER A 50 5.20 6.63 -1.80
N LEU A 51 6.19 7.39 -1.31
CA LEU A 51 6.84 8.45 -2.09
C LEU A 51 7.55 7.87 -3.32
N HIS A 52 8.20 6.72 -3.17
CA HIS A 52 8.87 6.03 -4.27
C HIS A 52 7.89 5.60 -5.37
N ILE A 53 6.76 4.97 -5.02
CA ILE A 53 5.71 4.59 -5.98
C ILE A 53 5.18 5.84 -6.69
N ARG A 54 4.96 6.94 -5.96
CA ARG A 54 4.48 8.19 -6.55
C ARG A 54 5.49 8.82 -7.52
N ALA A 55 6.79 8.69 -7.22
CA ALA A 55 7.86 9.13 -8.11
C ALA A 55 7.91 8.28 -9.39
N LEU A 56 7.72 6.95 -9.28
CA LEU A 56 7.60 6.02 -10.41
C LEU A 56 6.37 6.32 -11.28
N GLU A 57 5.21 6.53 -10.67
CA GLU A 57 3.97 6.92 -11.37
C GLU A 57 4.17 8.22 -12.18
N LYS A 58 4.88 9.20 -11.61
CA LYS A 58 5.22 10.46 -12.29
C LYS A 58 6.24 10.24 -13.42
N LYS A 59 7.26 9.41 -13.19
CA LYS A 59 8.33 9.12 -14.17
C LYS A 59 7.80 8.39 -15.40
N TRP A 60 6.80 7.52 -15.24
CA TRP A 60 6.20 6.77 -16.35
C TRP A 60 5.00 7.46 -17.00
N GLY A 61 4.68 8.70 -16.58
CA GLY A 61 3.61 9.49 -17.20
C GLY A 61 2.22 8.87 -17.02
N ILE A 62 1.99 8.16 -15.91
CA ILE A 62 0.71 7.52 -15.65
C ILE A 62 -0.36 8.60 -15.39
N PRO A 63 -1.52 8.56 -16.07
CA PRO A 63 -2.57 9.55 -15.88
C PRO A 63 -3.10 9.51 -14.43
N LYS A 64 -3.26 10.68 -13.83
CA LYS A 64 -3.76 10.84 -12.46
C LYS A 64 -5.10 10.12 -12.20
N LYS A 65 -5.96 9.98 -13.22
CA LYS A 65 -7.24 9.24 -13.12
C LYS A 65 -7.03 7.79 -12.66
N TYR A 66 -6.08 7.06 -13.24
CA TYR A 66 -5.81 5.67 -12.88
C TYR A 66 -5.17 5.53 -11.50
N VAL A 67 -4.30 6.49 -11.13
CA VAL A 67 -3.74 6.56 -9.77
C VAL A 67 -4.85 6.71 -8.74
N TRP A 68 -5.83 7.59 -8.99
CA TRP A 68 -6.96 7.83 -8.09
C TRP A 68 -7.86 6.60 -7.94
N ILE A 69 -8.21 5.93 -9.05
CA ILE A 69 -9.00 4.69 -9.02
C ILE A 69 -8.24 3.60 -8.24
N SER A 70 -6.96 3.41 -8.54
CA SER A 70 -6.11 2.45 -7.84
C SER A 70 -6.01 2.75 -6.35
N ASN A 71 -5.91 4.03 -5.96
CA ASN A 71 -5.87 4.44 -4.56
C ASN A 71 -7.22 4.22 -3.86
N GLY A 72 -8.33 4.45 -4.57
CA GLY A 72 -9.68 4.13 -4.07
C GLY A 72 -9.84 2.64 -3.78
N ILE A 73 -9.43 1.76 -4.71
CA ILE A 73 -9.43 0.31 -4.50
C ILE A 73 -8.52 -0.09 -3.34
N PHE A 74 -7.34 0.53 -3.24
CA PHE A 74 -6.40 0.28 -2.16
C PHE A 74 -7.01 0.60 -0.78
N ILE A 75 -7.65 1.76 -0.62
CA ILE A 75 -8.32 2.15 0.62
C ILE A 75 -9.51 1.22 0.91
N LEU A 76 -10.31 0.92 -0.12
CA LEU A 76 -11.47 0.04 0.00
C LEU A 76 -11.08 -1.38 0.46
N LEU A 77 -9.90 -1.87 0.09
CA LEU A 77 -9.37 -3.14 0.58
C LEU A 77 -8.73 -3.01 1.96
N LEU A 78 -7.92 -1.96 2.16
CA LEU A 78 -7.15 -1.78 3.39
C LEU A 78 -8.06 -1.60 4.61
N VAL A 79 -9.12 -0.79 4.52
CA VAL A 79 -10.01 -0.48 5.66
C VAL A 79 -10.71 -1.71 6.25
N PRO A 80 -11.45 -2.53 5.47
CA PRO A 80 -12.12 -3.71 6.03
C PRO A 80 -11.12 -4.78 6.49
N LEU A 81 -10.02 -5.00 5.76
CA LEU A 81 -8.97 -5.93 6.19
C LEU A 81 -8.30 -5.47 7.47
N ALA A 82 -8.03 -4.17 7.60
CA ALA A 82 -7.47 -3.57 8.81
C ALA A 82 -8.40 -3.77 10.01
N TYR A 83 -9.71 -3.54 9.83
CA TYR A 83 -10.70 -3.73 10.89
C TYR A 83 -10.74 -5.19 11.37
N LEU A 84 -10.81 -6.14 10.44
CA LEU A 84 -10.80 -7.57 10.76
C LEU A 84 -9.52 -7.99 11.50
N LEU A 85 -8.37 -7.42 11.13
CA LEU A 85 -7.09 -7.76 11.73
C LEU A 85 -6.89 -7.13 13.12
N ALA A 86 -7.40 -5.91 13.32
CA ALA A 86 -7.30 -5.18 14.58
C ALA A 86 -8.26 -5.72 15.65
N PHE A 87 -9.47 -6.13 15.23
CA PHE A 87 -10.50 -6.68 16.10
C PHE A 87 -10.80 -8.13 15.69
N PRO A 88 -9.91 -9.09 16.00
CA PRO A 88 -10.20 -10.49 15.74
C PRO A 88 -11.42 -10.88 16.59
N SER A 89 -12.55 -11.21 15.94
CA SER A 89 -13.68 -11.86 16.60
C SER A 89 -13.17 -13.16 17.22
N ARG A 90 -13.14 -13.19 18.56
CA ARG A 90 -12.87 -14.40 19.34
C ARG A 90 -14.01 -15.39 19.19
#